data_AF-A0A3S2C441-F1
#
_entry.id   AF-A0A3S2C441-F1
#
_cell.length_a   1.000
_cell.length_b   1.000
_cell.length_c   1.000
_cell.angle_alpha   90.00
_cell.angle_beta   90.00
_cell.angle_gamma   90.00
#
_symmetry.space_group_name_H-M   'P 1'
#
loop_
_entity.id
_entity.type
_entity.pdbx_description
1 polymer ?
#
loop_
_entity_poly.entity_id
_entity_poly.type
_entity_poly.pdbx_seq_one_letter_code
_entity_poly.pdbx_strand_id
1 'polypeptide(L)'
;MADDHDDEAPAQYSSPPCFMHELDPEFRAPLSDWTDVRRWRKAERERLIAARLAVSADARTVMSQRIAEGLDAIIGEIAGRMVSLYWPFRGEPDLRPWMASINERGGRTALPIVVE
;
A
#
# COMPACT_ATOMS: atom_id res chain seq x y z
N MET A 1 -39.54 -13.85 1.82
CA MET A 1 -38.85 -15.06 2.31
C MET A 1 -37.48 -15.01 1.67
N ALA A 2 -36.54 -14.36 2.39
CA ALA A 2 -35.45 -15.03 3.12
C ALA A 2 -34.48 -15.63 2.10
N ASP A 3 -33.30 -15.05 1.92
CA ASP A 3 -32.23 -15.20 2.92
C ASP A 3 -31.35 -13.94 2.99
N ASP A 4 -31.41 -13.27 4.13
CA ASP A 4 -30.51 -12.20 4.55
C ASP A 4 -29.63 -12.81 5.65
N HIS A 5 -28.57 -13.50 5.22
CA HIS A 5 -27.61 -14.15 6.11
C HIS A 5 -26.21 -14.04 5.50
N ASP A 6 -25.46 -13.03 5.93
CA ASP A 6 -24.13 -13.20 6.56
C ASP A 6 -23.42 -11.85 6.82
N ASP A 7 -24.13 -10.84 7.34
CA ASP A 7 -23.52 -9.58 7.79
C ASP A 7 -23.43 -9.49 9.33
N GLU A 8 -22.87 -10.53 9.97
CA GLU A 8 -22.59 -10.50 11.41
C GLU A 8 -21.16 -10.91 11.79
N ALA A 9 -20.23 -10.95 10.83
CA ALA A 9 -18.81 -11.03 11.13
C ALA A 9 -18.22 -9.61 11.20
N PRO A 10 -17.56 -9.21 12.31
CA PRO A 10 -16.86 -7.92 12.35
C PRO A 10 -15.83 -7.86 11.21
N ALA A 11 -15.86 -6.78 10.44
CA ALA A 11 -14.99 -6.58 9.28
C ALA A 11 -13.54 -6.95 9.61
N GLN A 12 -13.02 -8.00 8.95
CA GLN A 12 -11.66 -8.46 9.14
C GLN A 12 -10.71 -7.63 8.28
N TYR A 13 -9.57 -7.21 8.85
CA TYR A 13 -8.53 -6.53 8.10
C TYR A 13 -7.83 -7.50 7.16
N SER A 14 -7.64 -7.12 5.89
CA SER A 14 -6.79 -7.90 4.96
C SER A 14 -5.33 -8.01 5.44
N SER A 15 -4.92 -7.15 6.38
CA SER A 15 -3.64 -7.23 7.09
C SER A 15 -3.82 -6.58 8.46
N PRO A 16 -4.04 -7.35 9.54
CA PRO A 16 -4.22 -6.79 10.86
C PRO A 16 -2.95 -6.03 11.30
N PRO A 17 -3.10 -4.85 11.90
CA PRO A 17 -2.06 -3.82 11.94
C PRO A 17 -0.79 -4.14 12.74
N CYS A 18 -0.73 -5.29 13.38
CA CYS A 18 0.37 -5.73 14.23
C CYS A 18 0.56 -7.24 14.24
N PHE A 19 -0.19 -8.00 13.42
CA PHE A 19 -0.20 -9.47 13.39
C PHE A 19 -0.40 -10.16 14.76
N MET A 20 -0.77 -9.44 15.83
CA MET A 20 -0.88 -9.96 17.21
C MET A 20 -1.79 -11.18 17.36
N HIS A 21 -2.77 -11.34 16.46
CA HIS A 21 -3.65 -12.50 16.41
C HIS A 21 -2.93 -13.83 16.05
N GLU A 22 -1.76 -13.78 15.42
CA GLU A 22 -0.95 -14.94 15.05
C GLU A 22 -0.02 -15.39 16.18
N LEU A 23 0.13 -14.57 17.23
CA LEU A 23 0.94 -14.93 18.40
C LEU A 23 0.14 -15.82 19.34
N ASP A 24 0.83 -16.81 19.91
CA ASP A 24 0.32 -17.61 21.03
C ASP A 24 -0.12 -16.66 22.16
N PRO A 25 -1.29 -16.88 22.80
CA PRO A 25 -1.75 -16.12 23.95
C PRO A 25 -0.67 -15.82 25.01
N GLU A 26 0.28 -16.72 25.23
CA GLU A 26 1.37 -16.53 26.20
C GLU A 26 2.36 -15.41 25.82
N PHE A 27 2.48 -15.09 24.53
CA PHE A 27 3.35 -14.04 23.99
C PHE A 27 2.59 -12.77 23.61
N ARG A 28 1.27 -12.72 23.81
CA ARG A 28 0.49 -11.51 23.56
C ARG A 28 0.79 -10.49 24.65
N ALA A 29 1.53 -9.45 24.28
CA ALA A 29 1.63 -8.25 25.11
C ALA A 29 0.22 -7.72 25.43
N PRO A 30 -0.02 -7.19 26.65
CA PRO A 30 -1.28 -6.54 26.98
C PRO A 30 -1.61 -5.49 25.91
N LEU A 31 -2.90 -5.40 25.52
CA LEU A 31 -3.36 -4.47 24.49
C LEU A 31 -2.76 -3.09 24.77
N SER A 32 -1.88 -2.64 23.89
CA SER A 32 -1.35 -1.29 23.95
C SER A 32 -2.55 -0.34 23.91
N ASP A 33 -2.59 0.67 24.78
CA ASP A 33 -3.61 1.71 24.69
C ASP A 33 -3.64 2.22 23.24
N TRP A 34 -4.83 2.28 22.63
CA TRP A 34 -4.99 2.82 21.28
C TRP A 34 -4.38 4.22 21.13
N THR A 35 -4.31 4.98 22.22
CA THR A 35 -3.57 6.25 22.30
C THR A 35 -2.07 6.06 22.03
N ASP A 36 -1.45 5.05 22.62
CA ASP A 36 -0.03 4.73 22.44
C ASP A 36 0.25 4.23 21.01
N VAL A 37 -0.63 3.38 20.47
CA VAL A 37 -0.54 2.94 19.06
C VAL A 37 -0.62 4.13 18.11
N ARG A 38 -1.52 5.08 18.35
CA ARG A 38 -1.65 6.30 17.53
C ARG A 38 -0.40 7.17 17.62
N ARG A 39 0.16 7.37 18.82
CA ARG A 39 1.42 8.12 19.03
C ARG A 39 2.58 7.45 18.30
N TRP A 40 2.72 6.14 18.46
CA TRP A 40 3.76 5.35 17.78
C TRP A 40 3.63 5.45 16.25
N ARG A 41 2.44 5.25 15.68
CA ARG A 41 2.22 5.37 14.22
C ARG A 41 2.56 6.75 13.67
N LYS A 42 2.28 7.82 14.44
CA LYS A 42 2.65 9.18 14.05
C LYS A 42 4.16 9.33 13.98
N ALA A 43 4.87 8.96 15.05
CA ALA A 43 6.32 9.04 15.12
C ALA A 43 6.99 8.17 14.04
N GLU A 44 6.48 6.97 13.80
CA GLU A 44 7.03 6.05 12.80
C GLU A 44 6.82 6.57 11.37
N ARG A 45 5.65 7.15 11.07
CA ARG A 45 5.42 7.81 9.77
C ARG A 45 6.41 8.95 9.54
N GLU A 46 6.63 9.80 10.55
CA GLU A 46 7.57 10.91 10.47
C GLU A 46 9.00 10.40 10.23
N ARG A 47 9.42 9.37 10.98
CA ARG A 47 10.74 8.73 10.84
C ARG A 47 10.95 8.14 9.44
N LEU A 48 9.98 7.38 8.93
CA LEU A 48 10.06 6.74 7.61
C LEU A 48 10.04 7.76 6.46
N ILE A 49 9.23 8.82 6.57
CA ILE A 49 9.25 9.92 5.60
C ILE A 49 10.62 10.60 5.59
N ALA A 50 11.19 10.90 6.76
CA ALA A 50 12.51 11.51 6.85
C ALA A 50 13.59 10.63 6.22
N ALA A 51 13.60 9.32 6.52
CA ALA A 51 14.52 8.36 5.92
C ALA A 51 14.40 8.31 4.39
N ARG A 52 13.17 8.33 3.86
CA ARG A 52 12.90 8.33 2.42
C ARG A 52 13.37 9.62 1.73
N LEU A 53 13.17 10.77 2.38
CA LEU A 53 13.60 12.07 1.86
C LEU A 53 15.13 12.24 1.90
N ALA A 54 15.83 11.53 2.78
CA ALA A 54 17.28 11.53 2.84
C ALA A 54 17.95 10.81 1.66
N VAL A 55 17.23 9.93 0.95
CA VAL A 55 17.71 9.29 -0.28
C VAL A 55 17.75 10.33 -1.40
N SER A 56 18.84 10.41 -2.18
CA SER A 56 18.96 11.38 -3.28
C SER A 56 17.88 11.17 -4.35
N ALA A 57 17.55 12.24 -5.08
CA ALA A 57 16.56 12.16 -6.16
C ALA A 57 16.96 11.12 -7.22
N ASP A 58 18.21 11.12 -7.67
CA ASP A 58 18.72 10.18 -8.66
C ASP A 58 18.61 8.72 -8.19
N ALA A 59 18.98 8.46 -6.93
CA ALA A 59 18.85 7.12 -6.36
C ALA A 59 17.38 6.69 -6.28
N ARG A 60 16.46 7.59 -5.91
CA ARG A 60 15.01 7.29 -5.92
C ARG A 60 14.48 7.00 -7.32
N THR A 61 14.96 7.70 -8.35
CA THR A 61 14.60 7.42 -9.75
C THR A 61 15.02 6.01 -10.16
N VAL A 62 16.27 5.63 -9.89
CA VAL A 62 16.77 4.28 -10.18
C VAL A 62 16.00 3.21 -9.42
N MET A 63 15.70 3.44 -8.15
CA MET A 63 14.88 2.51 -7.35
C MET A 63 13.46 2.36 -7.90
N SER A 64 12.82 3.48 -8.29
CA SER A 64 11.46 3.47 -8.86
C SER A 64 11.42 2.71 -10.17
N GLN A 65 12.43 2.87 -11.02
CA GLN A 65 12.56 2.13 -12.27
C GLN A 65 12.67 0.62 -12.02
N ARG A 66 13.52 0.18 -11.09
CA ARG A 66 13.65 -1.24 -10.73
C ARG A 66 12.35 -1.83 -10.19
N ILE A 67 11.60 -1.05 -9.41
CA ILE A 67 10.26 -1.47 -8.94
C ILE A 67 9.32 -1.65 -10.13
N ALA A 68 9.27 -0.68 -11.05
CA ALA A 68 8.43 -0.77 -12.25
C ALA A 68 8.79 -1.98 -13.13
N GLU A 69 10.08 -2.26 -13.34
CA GLU A 69 10.56 -3.44 -14.06
C GLU A 69 10.09 -4.75 -13.41
N GLY A 70 10.18 -4.83 -12.07
CA GLY A 70 9.67 -5.98 -11.32
C GLY A 70 8.15 -6.14 -11.42
N LEU A 71 7.40 -5.03 -11.37
CA LEU A 71 5.96 -5.04 -11.55
C LEU A 71 5.56 -5.51 -12.95
N ASP A 72 6.24 -5.02 -13.99
CA ASP A 72 6.00 -5.44 -15.37
C ASP A 72 6.25 -6.94 -15.56
N ALA A 73 7.33 -7.46 -14.99
CA ALA A 73 7.65 -8.88 -15.07
C ALA A 73 6.59 -9.75 -14.37
N ILE A 74 6.09 -9.32 -13.21
CA ILE A 74 5.08 -10.07 -12.44
C ILE A 74 3.71 -10.03 -13.12
N ILE A 75 3.31 -8.88 -13.64
CA ILE A 75 1.99 -8.70 -14.25
C ILE A 75 1.93 -9.35 -15.63
N GLY A 76 3.02 -9.28 -16.40
CA GLY A 76 3.12 -9.81 -17.76
C GLY A 76 2.32 -8.98 -18.76
N GLU A 77 1.60 -9.66 -19.66
CA GLU A 77 0.82 -9.00 -20.73
C GLU A 77 -0.24 -8.07 -20.14
N ILE A 78 -0.22 -6.81 -20.58
CA ILE A 78 -1.01 -5.73 -19.99
C ILE A 78 -2.21 -5.31 -20.84
N ALA A 79 -2.22 -5.66 -22.13
CA ALA A 79 -3.30 -5.30 -23.02
C ALA A 79 -4.66 -5.80 -22.49
N GLY A 80 -5.64 -4.89 -22.43
CA GLY A 80 -6.98 -5.20 -21.92
C GLY A 80 -7.09 -5.34 -20.40
N ARG A 81 -6.00 -5.16 -19.63
CA ARG A 81 -6.02 -5.19 -18.16
C ARG A 81 -6.21 -3.81 -17.55
N MET A 82 -6.69 -3.79 -16.31
CA MET A 82 -6.79 -2.57 -15.50
C MET A 82 -5.82 -2.64 -14.32
N VAL A 83 -5.03 -1.59 -14.13
CA VAL A 83 -4.12 -1.44 -12.99
C VAL A 83 -4.54 -0.21 -12.18
N SER A 84 -4.82 -0.40 -10.90
CA SER A 84 -5.04 0.72 -9.97
C SER A 84 -3.73 1.13 -9.33
N LEU A 85 -3.46 2.44 -9.28
CA LEU A 85 -2.27 3.02 -8.67
C LEU A 85 -2.66 4.21 -7.79
N TYR A 86 -1.68 4.83 -7.16
CA TYR A 86 -1.83 6.02 -6.33
C TYR A 86 -0.91 7.14 -6.83
N TRP A 87 -1.09 8.35 -6.30
CA TRP A 87 -0.19 9.47 -6.57
C TRP A 87 0.95 9.50 -5.54
N PRO A 88 2.22 9.50 -5.96
CA PRO A 88 3.34 9.34 -5.04
C PRO A 88 3.44 10.51 -4.05
N PHE A 89 3.64 10.20 -2.76
CA PHE A 89 3.77 11.18 -1.69
C PHE A 89 5.18 11.16 -1.07
N ARG A 90 5.76 12.36 -0.89
CA ARG A 90 7.02 12.61 -0.15
C ARG A 90 8.10 11.53 -0.34
N GLY A 91 8.66 11.47 -1.54
CA GLY A 91 9.79 10.59 -1.87
C GLY A 91 9.41 9.14 -2.17
N GLU A 92 8.11 8.83 -2.28
CA GLU A 92 7.64 7.50 -2.72
C GLU A 92 8.10 7.13 -4.12
N PRO A 93 8.08 5.82 -4.47
CA PRO A 93 8.33 5.38 -5.82
C PRO A 93 7.44 6.12 -6.81
N ASP A 94 8.06 6.72 -7.83
CA ASP A 94 7.34 7.43 -8.88
C ASP A 94 7.01 6.47 -10.01
N LEU A 95 5.79 5.94 -10.00
CA LEU A 95 5.29 5.00 -11.00
C LEU A 95 4.57 5.69 -12.17
N ARG A 96 4.52 7.03 -12.22
CA ARG A 96 3.83 7.75 -13.30
C ARG A 96 4.38 7.43 -14.70
N PRO A 97 5.70 7.29 -14.92
CA PRO A 97 6.21 6.82 -16.21
C PRO A 97 5.71 5.41 -16.58
N TRP A 98 5.61 4.53 -15.59
CA TRP A 98 5.09 3.18 -15.81
C TRP A 98 3.59 3.18 -16.12
N MET A 99 2.79 4.04 -15.47
CA MET A 99 1.38 4.26 -15.82
C MET A 99 1.20 4.67 -17.28
N ALA A 100 2.05 5.57 -17.78
CA ALA A 100 2.03 5.97 -19.18
C ALA A 100 2.30 4.76 -20.10
N SER A 101 3.33 3.97 -19.79
CA SER A 101 3.65 2.73 -20.53
C SER A 101 2.51 1.71 -20.52
N ILE A 102 1.78 1.55 -19.40
CA ILE A 102 0.59 0.68 -19.34
C ILE A 102 -0.47 1.13 -20.35
N ASN A 103 -0.78 2.43 -20.36
CA ASN A 103 -1.78 2.99 -21.27
C ASN A 103 -1.35 2.84 -22.74
N GLU A 104 -0.07 3.08 -23.05
CA GLU A 104 0.50 2.91 -24.40
C GLU A 104 0.42 1.46 -24.90
N ARG A 105 0.56 0.48 -24.00
CA ARG A 105 0.46 -0.96 -24.32
C ARG A 105 -0.97 -1.49 -24.32
N GLY A 106 -1.98 -0.62 -24.31
CA GLY A 106 -3.39 -1.01 -24.37
C GLY A 106 -3.97 -1.50 -23.04
N GLY A 107 -3.26 -1.30 -21.93
CA GLY A 107 -3.81 -1.40 -20.60
C GLY A 107 -4.59 -0.15 -20.21
N ARG A 108 -5.25 -0.20 -19.06
CA ARG A 108 -5.98 0.93 -18.46
C ARG A 108 -5.46 1.20 -17.06
N THR A 109 -5.32 2.46 -16.70
CA THR A 109 -4.92 2.88 -15.35
C THR A 109 -6.08 3.55 -14.62
N ALA A 110 -6.12 3.38 -13.30
CA ALA A 110 -7.09 4.02 -12.42
C ALA A 110 -6.39 4.64 -11.21
N LEU A 111 -6.84 5.83 -10.80
CA LEU A 111 -6.38 6.51 -9.60
C LEU A 111 -7.56 6.66 -8.62
N PRO A 112 -7.31 6.58 -7.29
CA PRO A 112 -8.35 6.77 -6.30
C PRO A 112 -8.84 8.23 -6.29
N ILE A 113 -10.15 8.40 -6.12
CA ILE A 113 -10.77 9.68 -5.79
C ILE A 113 -11.06 9.66 -4.29
N VAL A 114 -10.62 10.67 -3.57
CA VAL A 114 -10.92 10.85 -2.16
C VAL A 114 -12.17 11.73 -2.06
N VAL A 115 -13.21 11.21 -1.41
CA VAL A 115 -14.47 11.91 -1.13
C VAL A 115 -14.59 12.15 0.38
N GLU A 116 -15.37 13.16 0.76
CA GLU A 116 -15.61 13.58 2.15
C GLU A 116 -16.62 12.69 2.89
#